data_AF-A0A4Z0NHD2-F1
#
_entry.id   AF-A0A4Z0NHD2-F1
#
_cell.length_a   1.000
_cell.length_b   1.000
_cell.length_c   1.000
_cell.angle_alpha   90.00
_cell.angle_beta   90.00
_cell.angle_gamma   90.00
#
_symmetry.space_group_name_H-M   'P 1'
#
loop_
_entity.id
_entity.type
_entity.pdbx_description
1 polymer ?
#
loop_
_entity_poly.entity_id
_entity_poly.type
_entity_poly.pdbx_seq_one_letter_code
_entity_poly.pdbx_strand_id
1 'polypeptide(L)'
;MVYRLPEPLPWDALAAPLAAAEDALARLDQLLATSPIRHGWCTRTDFADGCASLALQGDLVLLEDLVLHDAGRDRHAPSQELTRAHAVLRTRRRIAAAEPGWAISPTGLAALSEDPDGTGDQDAVPVPATPPIDGADGEGDLADVDDAFSAALADIDALIARSRRLLADAGPVREKSPLVYDPAWGATDRLAAWRHAVADTRILPPVLAATIAYDAWADLEPLQHRAWLGSLLAADLLRARDKARHHLPVLASALRRVPRSYAGEWVTRFG
;
A
#
# COMPACT_ATOMS: atom_id res chain seq x y z
N MET A 1 -9.16 -15.73 15.85
CA MET A 1 -8.62 -16.55 14.73
C MET A 1 -7.10 -16.51 14.87
N VAL A 2 -6.38 -17.63 14.69
CA VAL A 2 -4.92 -17.70 14.89
C VAL A 2 -4.30 -18.37 13.68
N TYR A 3 -3.38 -17.68 13.02
CA TYR A 3 -2.57 -18.25 11.95
C TYR A 3 -1.51 -19.16 12.57
N ARG A 4 -1.36 -20.39 12.06
CA ARG A 4 -0.40 -21.37 12.58
C ARG A 4 0.63 -21.74 11.52
N LEU A 5 1.89 -21.62 11.89
CA LEU A 5 3.00 -22.10 11.09
C LEU A 5 3.16 -23.62 11.25
N PRO A 6 3.64 -24.32 10.21
CA PRO A 6 4.01 -25.73 10.34
C PRO A 6 5.21 -25.86 11.30
N GLU A 7 5.07 -26.71 12.31
CA GLU A 7 6.12 -27.06 13.25
C GLU A 7 6.46 -28.56 13.12
N PRO A 8 7.72 -28.91 12.80
CA PRO A 8 8.84 -28.04 12.43
C PRO A 8 8.72 -27.48 10.99
N LEU A 9 9.36 -26.34 10.73
CA LEU A 9 9.54 -25.85 9.36
C LEU A 9 10.44 -26.82 8.56
N PRO A 10 10.11 -27.14 7.29
CA PRO A 10 10.89 -28.03 6.44
C PRO A 10 12.15 -27.34 5.90
N TRP A 11 13.11 -27.06 6.77
CA TRP A 11 14.32 -26.28 6.46
C TRP A 11 15.17 -26.89 5.35
N ASP A 12 15.22 -28.20 5.27
CA ASP A 12 15.86 -28.98 4.23
C ASP A 12 15.31 -28.67 2.83
N ALA A 13 14.00 -28.44 2.71
CA ALA A 13 13.38 -28.02 1.44
C ALA A 13 13.50 -26.50 1.20
N LEU A 14 13.53 -25.69 2.27
CA LEU A 14 13.46 -24.23 2.18
C LEU A 14 14.82 -23.53 2.10
N ALA A 15 15.87 -24.07 2.72
CA ALA A 15 17.13 -23.33 2.95
C ALA A 15 17.80 -22.87 1.64
N ALA A 16 17.96 -23.78 0.67
CA ALA A 16 18.59 -23.46 -0.61
C ALA A 16 17.79 -22.45 -1.45
N PRO A 17 16.48 -22.65 -1.73
CA PRO A 17 15.72 -21.67 -2.51
C PRO A 17 15.58 -20.33 -1.78
N LEU A 18 15.48 -20.34 -0.45
CA LEU A 18 15.41 -19.12 0.35
C LEU A 18 16.70 -18.30 0.24
N ALA A 19 17.86 -18.94 0.36
CA ALA A 19 19.16 -18.27 0.18
C ALA A 19 19.29 -17.66 -1.22
N ALA A 20 18.91 -18.40 -2.26
CA ALA A 20 18.95 -17.90 -3.63
C ALA A 20 18.00 -16.70 -3.85
N ALA A 21 16.81 -16.73 -3.26
CA ALA A 21 15.84 -15.63 -3.35
C ALA A 21 16.34 -14.38 -2.61
N GLU A 22 16.89 -14.56 -1.41
CA GLU A 22 17.48 -13.49 -0.59
C GLU A 22 18.65 -12.79 -1.32
N ASP A 23 19.50 -13.56 -1.99
CA ASP A 23 20.62 -13.06 -2.77
C ASP A 23 20.15 -12.33 -4.04
N ALA A 24 19.17 -12.90 -4.76
CA ALA A 24 18.63 -12.28 -5.97
C ALA A 24 17.97 -10.92 -5.67
N LEU A 25 17.21 -10.84 -4.56
CA LEU A 25 16.57 -9.61 -4.14
C LEU A 25 17.59 -8.53 -3.74
N ALA A 26 18.61 -8.90 -2.98
CA ALA A 26 19.68 -7.98 -2.59
C ALA A 26 20.47 -7.46 -3.80
N ARG A 27 20.77 -8.33 -4.79
CA ARG A 27 21.45 -7.92 -6.02
C ARG A 27 20.59 -6.97 -6.85
N LEU A 28 19.28 -7.24 -6.98
CA LEU A 28 18.36 -6.35 -7.68
C LEU A 28 18.32 -4.98 -7.01
N ASP A 29 18.22 -4.94 -5.68
CA ASP A 29 18.19 -3.68 -4.94
C ASP A 29 19.47 -2.88 -5.15
N GLN A 30 20.64 -3.53 -5.07
CA GLN A 30 21.93 -2.89 -5.31
C GLN A 30 22.05 -2.37 -6.75
N LEU A 31 21.58 -3.12 -7.74
CA LEU A 31 21.58 -2.67 -9.14
C LEU A 31 20.71 -1.43 -9.33
N LEU A 32 19.52 -1.40 -8.71
CA LEU A 32 18.62 -0.26 -8.76
C LEU A 32 19.17 0.94 -7.99
N ALA A 33 19.91 0.73 -6.90
CA ALA A 33 20.55 1.80 -6.13
C ALA A 33 21.45 2.67 -7.02
N THR A 34 22.24 2.05 -7.90
CA THR A 34 23.22 2.72 -8.76
C THR A 34 22.72 3.04 -10.16
N SER A 35 21.52 2.59 -10.54
CA SER A 35 21.06 2.66 -11.92
C SER A 35 20.40 4.01 -12.25
N PRO A 36 20.78 4.69 -13.36
CA PRO A 36 20.14 5.93 -13.80
C PRO A 36 18.69 5.71 -14.28
N ILE A 37 18.32 4.47 -14.61
CA ILE A 37 16.97 4.14 -15.09
C ILE A 37 16.03 3.65 -13.98
N ARG A 38 16.46 3.65 -12.70
CA ARG A 38 15.67 3.14 -11.57
C ARG A 38 14.25 3.68 -11.58
N HIS A 39 14.08 5.00 -11.69
CA HIS A 39 12.76 5.62 -11.67
C HIS A 39 11.86 5.06 -12.78
N GLY A 40 12.36 5.03 -14.01
CA GLY A 40 11.62 4.48 -15.15
C GLY A 40 11.34 2.97 -15.04
N TRP A 41 12.20 2.22 -14.35
CA TRP A 41 11.93 0.82 -14.03
C TRP A 41 10.78 0.71 -13.02
N CYS A 42 10.85 1.43 -11.89
CA CYS A 42 9.82 1.43 -10.84
C CYS A 42 8.44 1.80 -11.41
N THR A 43 8.36 2.90 -12.18
CA THR A 43 7.10 3.34 -12.80
C THR A 43 6.45 2.24 -13.65
N ARG A 44 7.24 1.54 -14.49
CA ARG A 44 6.71 0.46 -15.35
C ARG A 44 6.30 -0.77 -14.55
N THR A 45 7.10 -1.12 -13.55
CA THR A 45 6.79 -2.26 -12.70
C THR A 45 5.57 -2.03 -11.82
N ASP A 46 5.26 -0.78 -11.45
CA ASP A 46 4.07 -0.47 -10.67
C ASP A 46 2.78 -0.77 -11.44
N PHE A 47 2.73 -0.40 -12.74
CA PHE A 47 1.62 -0.78 -13.61
C PHE A 47 1.53 -2.29 -13.80
N ALA A 48 2.67 -2.95 -14.05
CA ALA A 48 2.71 -4.40 -14.22
C ALA A 48 2.23 -5.14 -12.96
N ASP A 49 2.64 -4.69 -11.78
CA ASP A 49 2.20 -5.26 -10.50
C ASP A 49 0.72 -4.99 -10.23
N GLY A 50 0.22 -3.79 -10.53
CA GLY A 50 -1.20 -3.47 -10.43
C GLY A 50 -2.05 -4.42 -11.27
N CYS A 51 -1.73 -4.58 -12.56
CA CYS A 51 -2.41 -5.55 -13.42
C CYS A 51 -2.26 -7.00 -12.91
N ALA A 52 -1.07 -7.38 -12.43
CA ALA A 52 -0.83 -8.71 -11.90
C ALA A 52 -1.63 -9.00 -10.63
N SER A 53 -1.82 -8.00 -9.77
CA SER A 53 -2.58 -8.11 -8.55
C SER A 53 -4.05 -8.45 -8.82
N LEU A 54 -4.65 -7.80 -9.83
CA LEU A 54 -6.04 -8.09 -10.23
C LEU A 54 -6.13 -9.49 -10.87
N ALA A 55 -5.15 -9.86 -11.69
CA ALA A 55 -5.10 -11.20 -12.30
C ALA A 55 -4.98 -12.33 -11.27
N LEU A 56 -4.35 -12.10 -10.11
CA LEU A 56 -4.35 -13.06 -9.01
C LEU A 56 -5.74 -13.25 -8.39
N GLN A 57 -6.57 -12.19 -8.42
CA GLN A 57 -7.95 -12.21 -7.93
C GLN A 57 -8.95 -12.74 -8.98
N GLY A 58 -8.49 -13.04 -10.20
CA GLY A 58 -9.33 -13.53 -11.30
C GLY A 58 -9.82 -12.44 -12.25
N ASP A 59 -9.44 -11.19 -12.01
CA ASP A 59 -9.85 -10.04 -12.83
C ASP A 59 -8.77 -9.69 -13.86
N LEU A 60 -9.17 -9.21 -15.05
CA LEU A 60 -8.25 -8.85 -16.12
C LEU A 60 -8.37 -7.36 -16.45
N VAL A 61 -7.24 -6.66 -16.45
CA VAL A 61 -7.13 -5.25 -16.85
C VAL A 61 -5.97 -5.10 -17.81
N LEU A 62 -6.21 -4.43 -18.94
CA LEU A 62 -5.16 -4.11 -19.91
C LEU A 62 -4.24 -3.03 -19.33
N LEU A 63 -2.93 -3.20 -19.55
CA LEU A 63 -1.92 -2.25 -19.08
C LEU A 63 -2.19 -0.86 -19.67
N GLU A 64 -2.54 -0.80 -20.95
CA GLU A 64 -2.80 0.42 -21.69
C GLU A 64 -3.99 1.18 -21.11
N ASP A 65 -5.07 0.49 -20.76
CA ASP A 65 -6.25 1.11 -20.15
C ASP A 65 -5.91 1.65 -18.75
N LEU A 66 -5.13 0.91 -17.95
CA LEU A 66 -4.67 1.39 -16.64
C LEU A 66 -3.76 2.63 -16.77
N VAL A 67 -2.89 2.67 -17.77
CA VAL A 67 -2.03 3.82 -18.06
C VAL A 67 -2.84 5.03 -18.51
N LEU A 68 -3.85 4.84 -19.38
CA LEU A 68 -4.74 5.92 -19.82
C LEU A 68 -5.59 6.46 -18.67
N HIS A 69 -6.10 5.58 -17.82
CA HIS A 69 -6.89 5.94 -16.65
C HIS A 69 -6.06 6.73 -15.63
N ASP A 70 -4.83 6.28 -15.33
CA ASP A 70 -3.89 6.99 -14.47
C ASP A 70 -3.57 8.40 -14.99
N ALA A 71 -3.59 8.59 -16.31
CA ALA A 71 -3.38 9.89 -16.95
C ALA A 71 -4.66 10.74 -17.08
N GLY A 72 -5.82 10.26 -16.64
CA GLY A 72 -7.12 10.93 -16.84
C GLY A 72 -7.51 11.05 -18.32
N ARG A 73 -7.02 10.12 -19.16
CA ARG A 73 -7.23 10.08 -20.62
C ARG A 73 -8.15 8.93 -21.02
N ASP A 74 -9.09 8.59 -20.15
CA ASP A 74 -10.10 7.59 -20.45
C ASP A 74 -10.91 7.95 -21.70
N ARG A 75 -11.02 6.99 -22.62
CA ARG A 75 -11.89 7.10 -23.80
C ARG A 75 -13.33 6.68 -23.51
N HIS A 76 -13.55 5.92 -22.45
CA HIS A 76 -14.83 5.36 -22.04
C HIS A 76 -14.98 5.45 -20.53
N ALA A 77 -16.21 5.33 -20.02
CA ALA A 77 -16.42 5.26 -18.57
C ALA A 77 -15.62 4.08 -17.96
N PRO A 78 -14.90 4.28 -16.85
CA PRO A 78 -14.03 3.24 -16.29
C PRO A 78 -14.84 2.06 -15.78
N SER A 79 -14.34 0.84 -16.04
CA SER A 79 -14.93 -0.38 -15.49
C SER A 79 -14.59 -0.52 -14.00
N GLN A 80 -15.31 -1.40 -13.29
CA GLN A 80 -15.03 -1.66 -11.87
C GLN A 80 -13.63 -2.26 -11.67
N GLU A 81 -13.20 -3.12 -12.58
CA GLU A 81 -11.88 -3.76 -12.59
C GLU A 81 -10.78 -2.71 -12.80
N LEU A 82 -11.00 -1.77 -13.73
CA LEU A 82 -10.08 -0.66 -13.99
C LEU A 82 -9.95 0.27 -12.77
N THR A 83 -11.07 0.63 -12.15
CA THR A 83 -11.10 1.40 -10.90
C THR A 83 -10.33 0.68 -9.78
N ARG A 84 -10.54 -0.63 -9.61
CA ARG A 84 -9.81 -1.43 -8.62
C ARG A 84 -8.31 -1.52 -8.92
N ALA A 85 -7.92 -1.74 -10.19
CA ALA A 85 -6.51 -1.74 -10.59
C ALA A 85 -5.83 -0.40 -10.31
N HIS A 86 -6.54 0.70 -10.55
CA HIS A 86 -6.05 2.03 -10.22
C HIS A 86 -5.91 2.24 -8.70
N ALA A 87 -6.85 1.76 -7.88
CA ALA A 87 -6.72 1.79 -6.43
C ALA A 87 -5.48 1.01 -5.93
N VAL A 88 -5.20 -0.17 -6.52
CA VAL A 88 -3.97 -0.93 -6.24
C VAL A 88 -2.73 -0.12 -6.62
N LEU A 89 -2.71 0.46 -7.82
CA LEU A 89 -1.59 1.28 -8.31
C LEU A 89 -1.30 2.48 -7.40
N ARG A 90 -2.35 3.22 -7.01
CA ARG A 90 -2.23 4.36 -6.07
C ARG A 90 -1.70 3.91 -4.72
N THR A 91 -2.27 2.84 -4.16
CA THR A 91 -1.83 2.28 -2.88
C THR A 91 -0.37 1.86 -2.92
N ARG A 92 0.04 1.18 -4.01
CA ARG A 92 1.42 0.77 -4.23
C ARG A 92 2.38 1.96 -4.27
N ARG A 93 2.05 3.02 -5.01
CA ARG A 93 2.86 4.24 -5.10
C ARG A 93 2.93 4.98 -3.75
N ARG A 94 1.81 5.04 -3.02
CA ARG A 94 1.75 5.60 -1.67
C ARG A 94 2.70 4.87 -0.71
N ILE A 95 2.68 3.53 -0.72
CA ILE A 95 3.60 2.72 0.09
C ILE A 95 5.05 2.96 -0.33
N ALA A 96 5.34 2.95 -1.64
CA ALA A 96 6.69 3.15 -2.15
C ALA A 96 7.28 4.54 -1.80
N ALA A 97 6.43 5.57 -1.73
CA ALA A 97 6.82 6.92 -1.34
C ALA A 97 6.97 7.10 0.19
N ALA A 98 6.32 6.26 0.99
CA ALA A 98 6.43 6.28 2.44
C ALA A 98 7.72 5.61 2.95
N GLU A 99 8.04 5.88 4.22
CA GLU A 99 9.15 5.24 4.91
C GLU A 99 8.99 3.69 4.94
N PRO A 100 10.09 2.93 4.80
CA PRO A 100 10.05 1.47 4.89
C PRO A 100 9.35 0.97 6.16
N GLY A 101 8.36 0.10 5.99
CA GLY A 101 7.59 -0.47 7.11
C GLY A 101 6.41 0.39 7.56
N TRP A 102 6.15 1.53 6.94
CA TRP A 102 4.96 2.33 7.20
C TRP A 102 3.68 1.52 6.96
N ALA A 103 3.57 0.75 5.88
CA ALA A 103 2.34 0.06 5.50
C ALA A 103 1.95 -1.05 6.50
N ILE A 104 2.93 -1.67 7.16
CA ILE A 104 2.73 -2.70 8.19
C ILE A 104 2.60 -2.11 9.61
N SER A 105 2.82 -0.82 9.76
CA SER A 105 2.65 -0.11 11.03
C SER A 105 1.16 0.04 11.38
N PRO A 106 0.80 0.21 12.67
CA PRO A 106 -0.59 0.48 13.05
C PRO A 106 -1.22 1.66 12.29
N THR A 107 -0.46 2.74 12.10
CA THR A 107 -0.95 3.96 11.44
C THR A 107 -1.12 3.77 9.94
N GLY A 108 -0.15 3.12 9.28
CA GLY A 108 -0.27 2.80 7.86
C GLY A 108 -1.41 1.82 7.58
N LEU A 109 -1.57 0.77 8.39
CA LEU A 109 -2.69 -0.17 8.27
C LEU A 109 -4.05 0.52 8.44
N ALA A 110 -4.20 1.39 9.42
CA ALA A 110 -5.44 2.17 9.59
C ALA A 110 -5.71 3.02 8.34
N ALA A 111 -4.70 3.76 7.88
CA ALA A 111 -4.82 4.63 6.72
C ALA A 111 -5.07 3.88 5.40
N LEU A 112 -4.59 2.65 5.27
CA LEU A 112 -4.82 1.75 4.13
C LEU A 112 -6.15 0.98 4.23
N SER A 113 -6.77 0.94 5.41
CA SER A 113 -8.08 0.32 5.65
C SER A 113 -9.21 1.30 5.38
N GLU A 114 -9.03 2.57 5.74
CA GLU A 114 -10.05 3.62 5.64
C GLU A 114 -10.23 4.20 4.24
N ASP A 115 -9.23 4.06 3.35
CA ASP A 115 -9.24 4.64 2.00
C ASP A 115 -9.49 3.55 0.93
N PRO A 116 -10.74 3.30 0.51
CA PRO A 116 -11.08 2.30 -0.51
C PRO A 116 -10.69 2.68 -1.93
N ASP A 117 -10.64 3.98 -2.23
CA ASP A 117 -10.52 4.48 -3.61
C ASP A 117 -9.22 5.26 -3.85
N GLY A 118 -8.38 5.43 -2.82
CA GLY A 118 -7.17 6.26 -2.90
C GLY A 118 -7.48 7.74 -3.07
N THR A 119 -8.74 8.17 -2.93
CA THR A 119 -9.22 9.51 -3.27
C THR A 119 -8.72 10.61 -2.33
N GLY A 120 -8.13 10.24 -1.19
CA GLY A 120 -7.70 11.18 -0.16
C GLY A 120 -6.42 11.99 -0.44
N ASP A 121 -5.65 11.68 -1.48
CA ASP A 121 -4.27 12.23 -1.62
C ASP A 121 -4.00 13.03 -2.91
N GLN A 122 -5.05 13.50 -3.62
CA GLN A 122 -4.88 14.42 -4.75
C GLN A 122 -5.17 15.90 -4.41
N ASP A 123 -5.64 16.20 -3.19
CA ASP A 123 -5.91 17.57 -2.74
C ASP A 123 -5.07 18.02 -1.53
N ALA A 124 -4.09 17.22 -1.10
CA ALA A 124 -3.09 17.68 -0.14
C ALA A 124 -2.07 18.58 -0.86
N VAL A 125 -2.46 19.85 -1.07
CA VAL A 125 -1.50 20.93 -1.34
C VAL A 125 -0.39 20.84 -0.29
N PRO A 126 0.90 20.83 -0.67
CA PRO A 126 1.99 20.88 0.30
C PRO A 126 1.76 22.09 1.20
N VAL A 127 1.58 21.86 2.50
CA VAL A 127 1.61 22.93 3.50
C VAL A 127 2.93 23.67 3.30
N PRO A 128 2.93 24.98 3.01
CA PRO A 128 4.18 25.72 2.93
C PRO A 128 4.90 25.55 4.26
N ALA A 129 6.18 25.17 4.20
CA ALA A 129 7.04 25.13 5.37
C ALA A 129 6.93 26.48 6.09
N THR A 130 6.60 26.42 7.38
CA THR A 130 6.57 27.58 8.26
C THR A 130 7.95 28.26 8.18
N PRO A 131 8.06 29.54 7.84
CA PRO A 131 9.34 30.21 7.87
C PRO A 131 9.90 30.19 9.31
N PRO A 132 11.23 30.08 9.48
CA PRO A 132 11.82 30.11 10.80
C PRO A 132 11.55 31.47 11.44
N ILE A 133 11.00 31.46 12.65
CA ILE A 133 10.90 32.66 13.48
C ILE A 133 12.31 32.88 14.04
N ASP A 134 13.11 33.68 13.34
CA ASP A 134 14.33 34.24 13.91
C ASP A 134 13.94 35.19 15.05
N GLY A 135 14.40 34.88 16.26
CA GLY A 135 14.28 35.77 17.39
C GLY A 135 15.12 37.02 17.16
N ALA A 136 14.46 38.17 17.04
CA ALA A 136 15.08 39.47 17.16
C ALA A 136 14.23 40.30 18.12
N ASP A 137 14.80 40.56 19.30
CA ASP A 137 14.29 41.49 20.29
C ASP A 137 14.11 42.88 19.65
N GLY A 138 12.85 43.30 19.52
CA GLY A 138 12.48 44.64 19.09
C GLY A 138 11.00 44.86 19.38
N GLU A 139 10.66 45.91 20.11
CA GLU A 139 9.29 46.37 20.34
C GLU A 139 8.62 46.66 18.98
N GLY A 140 8.00 45.63 18.39
CA GLY A 140 7.20 45.71 17.18
C GLY A 140 5.73 45.86 17.52
N ASP A 141 5.06 46.79 16.84
CA ASP A 141 3.68 47.20 17.04
C ASP A 141 2.72 46.00 17.13
N LEU A 142 1.98 45.90 18.23
CA LEU A 142 1.03 44.79 18.50
C LEU A 142 -0.08 44.71 17.44
N ALA A 143 -0.32 45.79 16.70
CA ALA A 143 -1.28 45.86 15.61
C ALA A 143 -0.92 44.94 14.43
N ASP A 144 0.37 44.85 14.05
CA ASP A 144 0.79 44.05 12.88
C ASP A 144 0.69 42.54 13.12
N VAL A 145 0.82 42.10 14.37
CA VAL A 145 0.66 40.68 14.76
C VAL A 145 -0.82 40.28 14.76
N ASP A 146 -1.70 41.17 15.21
CA ASP A 146 -3.15 40.95 15.22
C ASP A 146 -3.72 40.93 13.79
N ASP A 147 -3.20 41.79 12.90
CA ASP A 147 -3.54 41.78 11.48
C ASP A 147 -3.08 40.51 10.77
N ALA A 148 -1.85 40.03 11.04
CA ALA A 148 -1.34 38.77 10.48
C ALA A 148 -2.12 37.54 10.97
N PHE A 149 -2.51 37.52 12.25
CA PHE A 149 -3.33 36.44 12.81
C PHE A 149 -4.76 36.47 12.27
N SER A 150 -5.35 37.66 12.12
CA SER A 150 -6.67 37.86 11.52
C SER A 150 -6.70 37.44 10.05
N ALA A 151 -5.63 37.72 9.30
CA ALA A 151 -5.47 37.26 7.92
C ALA A 151 -5.41 35.71 7.83
N ALA A 152 -4.67 35.05 8.74
CA ALA A 152 -4.61 33.59 8.79
C ALA A 152 -5.97 32.95 9.12
N LEU A 153 -6.77 33.56 10.01
CA LEU A 153 -8.12 33.10 10.31
C LEU A 153 -9.08 33.30 9.12
N ALA A 154 -8.97 34.44 8.42
CA ALA A 154 -9.76 34.71 7.22
C ALA A 154 -9.46 33.71 6.09
N ASP A 155 -8.21 33.28 5.94
CA ASP A 155 -7.82 32.24 4.98
C ASP A 155 -8.41 30.87 5.33
N ILE A 156 -8.44 30.50 6.62
CA ILE A 156 -9.10 29.28 7.10
C ILE A 156 -10.60 29.33 6.81
N ASP A 157 -11.26 30.44 7.11
CA ASP A 157 -12.70 30.61 6.84
C ASP A 157 -13.01 30.56 5.32
N ALA A 158 -12.14 31.14 4.49
CA ALA A 158 -12.26 31.07 3.04
C ALA A 158 -12.09 29.63 2.52
N LEU A 159 -11.19 28.84 3.11
CA LEU A 159 -11.00 27.42 2.82
C LEU A 159 -12.24 26.60 3.23
N ILE A 160 -12.79 26.84 4.42
CA ILE A 160 -14.02 26.20 4.90
C ILE A 160 -15.21 26.55 4.00
N ALA A 161 -15.35 27.81 3.60
CA ALA A 161 -16.40 28.25 2.70
C ALA A 161 -16.27 27.65 1.29
N ARG A 162 -15.05 27.42 0.82
CA ARG A 162 -14.79 26.72 -0.45
C ARG A 162 -15.13 25.23 -0.34
N SER A 163 -14.71 24.57 0.73
CA SER A 163 -15.04 23.16 1.02
C SER A 163 -16.56 22.95 1.13
N ARG A 164 -17.27 23.83 1.84
CA ARG A 164 -18.74 23.79 1.93
C ARG A 164 -19.43 23.97 0.58
N ARG A 165 -18.92 24.84 -0.29
CA ARG A 165 -19.44 25.02 -1.65
C ARG A 165 -19.20 23.79 -2.52
N LEU A 166 -18.01 23.19 -2.46
CA LEU A 166 -17.71 21.94 -3.15
C LEU A 166 -18.59 20.77 -2.67
N LEU A 167 -18.86 20.70 -1.36
CA LEU A 167 -19.77 19.71 -0.79
C LEU A 167 -21.23 19.95 -1.18
N ALA A 168 -21.63 21.21 -1.42
CA ALA A 168 -22.97 21.56 -1.86
C ALA A 168 -23.19 21.37 -3.37
N ASP A 169 -22.14 21.55 -4.19
CA ASP A 169 -22.14 21.29 -5.63
C ASP A 169 -21.86 19.82 -5.99
N ALA A 170 -21.50 18.99 -5.00
CA ALA A 170 -21.56 17.56 -5.15
C ALA A 170 -23.04 17.18 -5.34
N GLY A 171 -23.45 17.00 -6.61
CA GLY A 171 -24.73 16.42 -6.99
C GLY A 171 -25.02 15.12 -6.22
N PRO A 172 -26.25 14.58 -6.28
CA PRO A 172 -26.75 13.56 -5.36
C PRO A 172 -25.65 12.54 -5.11
N VAL A 173 -25.19 12.48 -3.85
CA VAL A 173 -24.23 11.50 -3.38
C VAL A 173 -24.67 10.20 -4.02
N ARG A 174 -23.88 9.71 -5.00
CA ARG A 174 -24.12 8.39 -5.55
C ARG A 174 -24.08 7.51 -4.33
N GLU A 175 -25.26 7.07 -3.88
CA GLU A 175 -25.40 6.24 -2.70
C GLU A 175 -24.33 5.18 -2.88
N LYS A 176 -23.28 5.30 -2.05
CA LYS A 176 -22.18 4.35 -2.04
C LYS A 176 -22.92 3.03 -1.95
N SER A 177 -22.87 2.24 -3.04
CA SER A 177 -23.52 0.94 -3.03
C SER A 177 -23.08 0.31 -1.73
N PRO A 178 -24.00 -0.01 -0.79
CA PRO A 178 -23.63 -0.54 0.50
C PRO A 178 -23.06 -1.93 0.20
N LEU A 179 -21.79 -1.96 -0.16
CA LEU A 179 -20.95 -3.13 -0.13
C LEU A 179 -20.88 -3.43 1.35
N VAL A 180 -21.83 -4.28 1.74
CA VAL A 180 -22.11 -4.88 3.03
C VAL A 180 -20.85 -4.88 3.89
N TYR A 181 -20.62 -3.79 4.61
CA TYR A 181 -19.69 -3.85 5.74
C TYR A 181 -20.40 -4.69 6.77
N ASP A 182 -20.14 -5.99 6.78
CA ASP A 182 -20.60 -6.88 7.82
C ASP A 182 -19.84 -6.52 9.11
N PRO A 183 -20.48 -5.86 10.09
CA PRO A 183 -19.82 -5.50 11.34
C PRO A 183 -19.39 -6.74 12.13
N ALA A 184 -19.94 -7.92 11.83
CA ALA A 184 -19.57 -9.19 12.43
C ALA A 184 -18.31 -9.84 11.80
N TRP A 185 -17.74 -9.28 10.73
CA TRP A 185 -16.52 -9.81 10.10
C TRP A 185 -15.33 -9.90 11.06
N GLY A 186 -15.28 -9.00 12.05
CA GLY A 186 -14.20 -8.94 13.02
C GLY A 186 -12.88 -8.46 12.40
N ALA A 187 -12.94 -7.45 11.52
CA ALA A 187 -11.76 -6.92 10.81
C ALA A 187 -10.63 -6.54 11.78
N THR A 188 -10.96 -5.88 12.90
CA THR A 188 -10.00 -5.51 13.94
C THR A 188 -9.27 -6.72 14.53
N ASP A 189 -10.00 -7.78 14.88
CA ASP A 189 -9.43 -8.98 15.49
C ASP A 189 -8.59 -9.77 14.49
N ARG A 190 -9.04 -9.87 13.24
CA ARG A 190 -8.27 -10.52 12.15
C ARG A 190 -7.01 -9.74 11.82
N LEU A 191 -7.07 -8.41 11.79
CA LEU A 191 -5.91 -7.57 11.55
C LEU A 191 -4.92 -7.66 12.73
N ALA A 192 -5.41 -7.70 13.96
CA ALA A 192 -4.58 -7.94 15.14
C ALA A 192 -3.90 -9.32 15.08
N ALA A 193 -4.63 -10.37 14.68
CA ALA A 193 -4.09 -11.71 14.49
C ALA A 193 -3.02 -11.74 13.39
N TRP A 194 -3.24 -11.06 12.27
CA TRP A 194 -2.26 -10.95 11.20
C TRP A 194 -0.98 -10.24 11.68
N ARG A 195 -1.12 -9.13 12.40
CA ARG A 195 0.04 -8.41 12.98
C ARG A 195 0.81 -9.27 13.97
N HIS A 196 0.12 -10.11 14.75
CA HIS A 196 0.76 -11.06 15.65
C HIS A 196 1.55 -12.11 14.87
N ALA A 197 0.96 -12.71 13.83
CA ALA A 197 1.65 -13.65 12.96
C ALA A 197 2.91 -13.05 12.33
N VAL A 198 2.84 -11.80 11.83
CA VAL A 198 4.01 -11.09 11.31
C VAL A 198 5.07 -10.87 12.39
N ALA A 199 4.66 -10.47 13.60
CA ALA A 199 5.58 -10.26 14.73
C ALA A 199 6.33 -11.54 15.14
N ASP A 200 5.71 -12.71 15.02
CA ASP A 200 6.34 -13.99 15.36
C ASP A 200 7.42 -14.40 14.37
N THR A 201 7.41 -13.85 13.15
CA THR A 201 8.42 -14.12 12.11
C THR A 201 9.70 -13.28 12.25
N ARG A 202 9.84 -12.45 13.29
CA ARG A 202 11.00 -11.55 13.44
C ARG A 202 12.35 -12.26 13.45
N ILE A 203 12.41 -13.49 13.95
CA ILE A 203 13.65 -14.30 13.97
C ILE A 203 13.93 -15.02 12.65
N LEU A 204 12.95 -15.08 11.74
CA LEU A 204 13.08 -15.76 10.46
C LEU A 204 13.75 -14.85 9.41
N PRO A 205 14.35 -15.44 8.34
CA PRO A 205 14.86 -14.68 7.22
C PRO A 205 13.78 -13.77 6.59
N PRO A 206 14.11 -12.53 6.17
CA PRO A 206 13.14 -11.57 5.66
C PRO A 206 12.21 -12.06 4.55
N VAL A 207 12.72 -12.81 3.58
CA VAL A 207 11.91 -13.37 2.49
C VAL A 207 10.90 -14.39 3.01
N LEU A 208 11.30 -15.26 3.96
CA LEU A 208 10.39 -16.21 4.59
C LEU A 208 9.33 -15.49 5.42
N ALA A 209 9.72 -14.48 6.19
CA ALA A 209 8.79 -13.64 6.94
C ALA A 209 7.76 -12.95 6.02
N ALA A 210 8.19 -12.44 4.85
CA ALA A 210 7.30 -11.84 3.86
C ALA A 210 6.36 -12.88 3.21
N THR A 211 6.83 -14.09 2.93
CA THR A 211 5.98 -15.18 2.44
C THR A 211 4.91 -15.54 3.46
N ILE A 212 5.28 -15.68 4.74
CA ILE A 212 4.34 -15.95 5.83
C ILE A 212 3.35 -14.80 6.00
N ALA A 213 3.80 -13.54 5.93
CA ALA A 213 2.92 -12.38 6.02
C ALA A 213 1.88 -12.35 4.89
N TYR A 214 2.28 -12.72 3.67
CA TYR A 214 1.38 -12.84 2.52
C TYR A 214 0.37 -13.98 2.71
N ASP A 215 0.84 -15.17 3.09
CA ASP A 215 0.01 -16.36 3.31
C ASP A 215 -1.00 -16.13 4.45
N ALA A 216 -0.56 -15.57 5.57
CA ALA A 216 -1.42 -15.20 6.69
C ALA A 216 -2.47 -14.15 6.30
N TRP A 217 -2.16 -13.22 5.39
CA TRP A 217 -3.16 -12.27 4.89
C TRP A 217 -4.24 -12.96 4.06
N ALA A 218 -3.85 -13.95 3.24
CA ALA A 218 -4.76 -14.74 2.43
C ALA A 218 -5.65 -15.68 3.28
N ASP A 219 -5.11 -16.26 4.35
CA ASP A 219 -5.87 -17.16 5.25
C ASP A 219 -6.81 -16.40 6.20
N LEU A 220 -6.31 -15.32 6.80
CA LEU A 220 -7.09 -14.56 7.79
C LEU A 220 -8.10 -13.61 7.14
N GLU A 221 -7.87 -13.21 5.89
CA GLU A 221 -8.63 -12.19 5.14
C GLU A 221 -9.03 -10.98 6.01
N PRO A 222 -8.06 -10.19 6.54
CA PRO A 222 -8.38 -9.17 7.55
C PRO A 222 -9.34 -8.09 7.06
N LEU A 223 -9.25 -7.74 5.78
CA LEU A 223 -10.08 -6.73 5.13
C LEU A 223 -10.86 -7.34 3.98
N GLN A 224 -12.19 -7.17 4.00
CA GLN A 224 -13.07 -7.63 2.92
C GLN A 224 -12.68 -6.96 1.60
N HIS A 225 -12.73 -7.75 0.52
CA HIS A 225 -12.47 -7.30 -0.85
C HIS A 225 -11.06 -6.72 -1.11
N ARG A 226 -10.13 -6.82 -0.14
CA ARG A 226 -8.76 -6.31 -0.25
C ARG A 226 -7.70 -7.39 -0.11
N ALA A 227 -7.96 -8.59 -0.63
CA ALA A 227 -6.95 -9.66 -0.70
C ALA A 227 -5.67 -9.21 -1.44
N TRP A 228 -5.80 -8.28 -2.41
CA TRP A 228 -4.68 -7.66 -3.12
C TRP A 228 -3.69 -6.91 -2.22
N LEU A 229 -4.10 -6.45 -1.03
CA LEU A 229 -3.24 -5.67 -0.15
C LEU A 229 -2.10 -6.50 0.46
N GLY A 230 -2.30 -7.82 0.63
CA GLY A 230 -1.32 -8.71 1.25
C GLY A 230 0.04 -8.73 0.53
N SER A 231 0.05 -8.67 -0.80
CA SER A 231 1.30 -8.62 -1.57
C SER A 231 2.06 -7.32 -1.37
N LEU A 232 1.35 -6.20 -1.22
CA LEU A 232 1.95 -4.89 -0.96
C LEU A 232 2.50 -4.79 0.48
N LEU A 233 1.78 -5.36 1.45
CA LEU A 233 2.24 -5.42 2.85
C LEU A 233 3.48 -6.30 2.99
N ALA A 234 3.51 -7.46 2.32
CA ALA A 234 4.69 -8.31 2.28
C ALA A 234 5.88 -7.61 1.59
N ALA A 235 5.62 -6.85 0.52
CA ALA A 235 6.65 -6.04 -0.13
C ALA A 235 7.20 -4.95 0.79
N ASP A 236 6.35 -4.26 1.55
CA ASP A 236 6.79 -3.25 2.52
C ASP A 236 7.53 -3.87 3.72
N LEU A 237 7.17 -5.08 4.14
CA LEU A 237 7.94 -5.83 5.15
C LEU A 237 9.37 -6.11 4.68
N LEU A 238 9.59 -6.45 3.40
CA LEU A 238 10.94 -6.60 2.84
C LEU A 238 11.73 -5.28 2.88
N ARG A 239 11.06 -4.14 2.66
CA ARG A 239 11.68 -2.81 2.82
C ARG A 239 12.03 -2.55 4.29
N ALA A 240 11.10 -2.82 5.20
CA ALA A 240 11.27 -2.65 6.64
C ALA A 240 12.41 -3.48 7.22
N ARG A 241 12.72 -4.62 6.59
CA ARG A 241 13.86 -5.48 6.93
C ARG A 241 15.10 -5.22 6.07
N ASP A 242 15.18 -4.04 5.46
CA ASP A 242 16.34 -3.55 4.71
C ASP A 242 16.73 -4.39 3.48
N LYS A 243 15.83 -5.26 2.99
CA LYS A 243 16.11 -6.14 1.85
C LYS A 243 15.83 -5.52 0.49
N ALA A 244 14.97 -4.52 0.43
CA ALA A 244 14.66 -3.76 -0.77
C ALA A 244 14.51 -2.27 -0.41
N ARG A 245 15.60 -1.50 -0.40
CA ARG A 245 15.53 -0.09 0.00
C ARG A 245 15.23 0.85 -1.16
N HIS A 246 15.56 0.43 -2.38
CA HIS A 246 15.53 1.28 -3.58
C HIS A 246 14.33 1.00 -4.48
N HIS A 247 13.46 0.08 -4.09
CA HIS A 247 12.22 -0.24 -4.79
C HIS A 247 11.23 -0.93 -3.85
N LEU A 248 9.96 -0.91 -4.23
CA LEU A 248 8.95 -1.79 -3.63
C LEU A 248 8.90 -3.09 -4.44
N PRO A 249 9.18 -4.27 -3.85
CA PRO A 249 9.12 -5.54 -4.58
C PRO A 249 7.80 -5.77 -5.32
N VAL A 250 7.89 -6.38 -6.52
CA VAL A 250 6.80 -6.56 -7.49
C VAL A 250 6.17 -7.95 -7.28
N LEU A 251 5.67 -8.20 -6.05
CA LEU A 251 5.33 -9.56 -5.60
C LEU A 251 4.15 -10.17 -6.33
N ALA A 252 3.14 -9.39 -6.72
CA ALA A 252 1.99 -9.93 -7.46
C ALA A 252 2.43 -10.46 -8.83
N SER A 253 3.31 -9.73 -9.51
CA SER A 253 3.91 -10.19 -10.78
C SER A 253 4.75 -11.47 -10.62
N ALA A 254 5.46 -11.62 -9.50
CA ALA A 254 6.24 -12.82 -9.20
C ALA A 254 5.32 -14.03 -8.92
N LEU A 255 4.29 -13.86 -8.09
CA LEU A 255 3.34 -14.90 -7.72
C LEU A 255 2.59 -15.48 -8.93
N ARG A 256 2.28 -14.65 -9.94
CA ARG A 256 1.67 -15.11 -11.20
C ARG A 256 2.52 -16.13 -11.97
N ARG A 257 3.83 -16.15 -11.75
CA ARG A 257 4.75 -17.08 -12.42
C ARG A 257 4.86 -18.41 -11.71
N VAL A 258 4.33 -18.53 -10.49
CA VAL A 258 4.33 -19.77 -9.72
C VAL A 258 3.23 -20.71 -10.26
N PRO A 259 3.56 -21.93 -10.70
CA PRO A 259 2.56 -22.89 -11.13
C PRO A 259 1.57 -23.21 -10.01
N ARG A 260 0.26 -23.14 -10.28
CA ARG A 260 -0.80 -23.46 -9.31
C ARG A 260 -0.82 -24.94 -8.87
N SER A 261 -0.06 -25.81 -9.54
CA SER A 261 0.05 -27.24 -9.22
C SER A 261 0.63 -27.55 -7.84
N TYR A 262 1.34 -26.60 -7.20
CA TYR A 262 1.86 -26.78 -5.85
C TYR A 262 0.79 -26.68 -4.75
N ALA A 263 -0.38 -26.10 -5.01
CA ALA A 263 -1.43 -25.94 -3.98
C ALA A 263 -2.06 -27.28 -3.53
N GLY A 264 -1.93 -28.34 -4.33
CA GLY A 264 -2.46 -29.68 -3.99
C GLY A 264 -1.42 -30.69 -3.48
N GLU A 265 -0.12 -30.44 -3.69
CA GLU A 265 0.95 -31.40 -3.37
C GLU A 265 1.51 -31.26 -1.94
N TRP A 266 1.31 -30.12 -1.26
CA TRP A 266 1.76 -29.97 0.13
C TRP A 266 1.01 -30.89 1.11
N VAL A 267 -0.27 -31.18 0.83
CA VAL A 267 -1.09 -32.07 1.67
C VAL A 267 -0.70 -33.55 1.50
N THR A 268 -0.17 -33.94 0.35
CA THR A 268 0.10 -35.36 0.05
C THR A 268 1.56 -35.77 0.26
N ARG A 269 2.49 -34.82 0.39
CA ARG A 269 3.92 -35.12 0.55
C ARG A 269 4.44 -35.08 1.99
N PHE A 270 3.66 -34.53 2.92
CA PHE A 270 4.02 -34.42 4.34
C PHE A 270 2.88 -34.86 5.30
N GLY A 271 1.90 -35.60 4.78
CA GLY A 271 0.88 -36.30 5.57
C GLY A 271 1.29 -37.73 5.92
#